data_AF-A0A352XB40-F1
#
_entry.id   AF-A0A352XB40-F1
#
_cell.length_a   1.000
_cell.length_b   1.000
_cell.length_c   1.000
_cell.angle_alpha   90.00
_cell.angle_beta   90.00
_cell.angle_gamma   90.00
#
_symmetry.space_group_name_H-M   'P 1'
#
loop_
_entity.id
_entity.type
_entity.pdbx_description
1 polymer ?
#
loop_
_entity_poly.entity_id
_entity_poly.type
_entity_poly.pdbx_seq_one_letter_code
_entity_poly.pdbx_strand_id
1 'polypeptide(L)'
;MTIAIADILTKDIMTPARYLGNELGAVHKPWDSAKVRWVLTYPEIYEVGSSNLGHIILYNILNAQPRQLCDRAYLPARDLAAKLRETKTPLFAVENRRALTDFDILGFSLSYELGATNILEMLDLAGIPLTWRERNLAAGLPDNLSAKSINSPENSPFPLIFAGGQTATSNPEPYCDFFDFIALGDGEELLPEIGLVIEEGKAAGLSREELLLDLSQIPGVYVPQFYDMAEDGSVHPNRPDVPPRILRRVATP
;
A
#
# COMPACT_ATOMS: atom_id res chain seq x y z
N MET A 1 -15.04 2.29 -8.22
CA MET A 1 -15.67 3.01 -9.37
C MET A 1 -14.62 3.93 -9.99
N THR A 2 -14.58 4.10 -11.31
CA THR A 2 -13.61 5.00 -11.94
C THR A 2 -13.97 6.47 -11.68
N ILE A 3 -13.02 7.24 -11.20
CA ILE A 3 -13.17 8.65 -10.86
C ILE A 3 -13.18 9.48 -12.15
N ALA A 4 -14.18 10.34 -12.27
CA ALA A 4 -14.32 11.27 -13.36
C ALA A 4 -13.28 12.40 -13.21
N ILE A 5 -12.07 12.17 -13.73
CA ILE A 5 -10.95 13.10 -13.56
C ILE A 5 -11.23 14.50 -14.10
N ALA A 6 -12.12 14.64 -15.09
CA ALA A 6 -12.53 15.92 -15.65
C ALA A 6 -13.29 16.80 -14.64
N ASP A 7 -13.97 16.19 -13.67
CA ASP A 7 -14.70 16.91 -12.61
C ASP A 7 -13.77 17.35 -11.48
N ILE A 8 -12.60 16.72 -11.37
CA ILE A 8 -11.61 16.95 -10.31
C ILE A 8 -10.48 17.88 -10.78
N LEU A 9 -9.96 17.69 -11.99
CA LEU A 9 -8.88 18.50 -12.55
C LEU A 9 -9.42 19.73 -13.28
N THR A 10 -9.94 20.66 -12.48
CA THR A 10 -10.47 21.94 -12.94
C THR A 10 -9.37 23.01 -13.03
N LYS A 11 -9.72 24.20 -13.54
CA LYS A 11 -8.78 25.31 -13.81
C LYS A 11 -8.03 25.86 -12.58
N ASP A 12 -8.52 25.56 -11.39
CA ASP A 12 -7.97 25.92 -10.08
C ASP A 12 -6.92 24.94 -9.58
N ILE A 13 -6.75 23.78 -10.23
CA ILE A 13 -5.69 22.83 -9.91
C ILE A 13 -4.40 23.24 -10.63
N MET A 14 -3.36 23.49 -9.84
CA MET A 14 -2.02 23.76 -10.30
C MET A 14 -1.38 22.47 -10.81
N THR A 15 -0.71 22.55 -11.97
CA THR A 15 0.03 21.41 -12.57
C THR A 15 -0.82 20.12 -12.65
N PRO A 16 -2.00 20.15 -13.29
CA PRO A 16 -2.92 19.02 -13.33
C PRO A 16 -2.33 17.78 -14.04
N ALA A 17 -1.29 17.99 -14.86
CA ALA A 17 -0.54 16.93 -15.53
C ALA A 17 -0.01 15.85 -14.57
N ARG A 18 0.29 16.21 -13.30
CA ARG A 18 0.74 15.29 -12.24
C ARG A 18 -0.18 14.11 -11.99
N TYR A 19 -1.47 14.26 -12.32
CA TYR A 19 -2.52 13.33 -11.93
C TYR A 19 -3.10 12.56 -13.13
N LEU A 20 -2.55 12.75 -14.33
CA LEU A 20 -3.11 12.16 -15.56
C LEU A 20 -2.80 10.67 -15.73
N GLY A 21 -1.68 10.20 -15.16
CA GLY A 21 -1.24 8.81 -15.24
C GLY A 21 -0.68 8.38 -16.60
N ASN A 22 -0.35 9.34 -17.49
CA ASN A 22 0.06 9.09 -18.88
C ASN A 22 1.56 9.41 -19.12
N GLU A 23 2.39 9.29 -18.09
CA GLU A 23 3.82 9.53 -18.25
C GLU A 23 4.52 8.44 -19.08
N LEU A 24 5.74 8.73 -19.54
CA LEU A 24 6.53 7.77 -20.29
C LEU A 24 6.84 6.55 -19.41
N GLY A 25 6.44 5.36 -19.87
CA GLY A 25 6.61 4.11 -19.10
C GLY A 25 5.40 3.73 -18.25
N ALA A 26 4.32 4.53 -18.25
CA ALA A 26 3.06 4.12 -17.65
C ALA A 26 2.50 2.86 -18.32
N VAL A 27 2.11 1.89 -17.49
CA VAL A 27 1.51 0.62 -17.87
C VAL A 27 0.03 0.65 -17.53
N HIS A 28 -0.84 0.48 -18.54
CA HIS A 28 -2.28 0.40 -18.35
C HIS A 28 -2.77 -1.04 -18.57
N LYS A 29 -2.76 -1.84 -17.51
CA LYS A 29 -3.33 -3.19 -17.55
C LYS A 29 -4.86 -3.15 -17.35
N PRO A 30 -5.64 -4.00 -18.04
CA PRO A 30 -7.07 -4.10 -17.79
C PRO A 30 -7.36 -4.58 -16.36
N TRP A 31 -8.22 -3.86 -15.64
CA TRP A 31 -8.57 -4.13 -14.23
C TRP A 31 -8.98 -5.58 -13.95
N ASP A 32 -9.79 -6.18 -14.83
CA ASP A 32 -10.36 -7.52 -14.66
C ASP A 32 -9.38 -8.64 -15.03
N SER A 33 -8.25 -8.31 -15.67
CA SER A 33 -7.19 -9.27 -15.98
C SER A 33 -6.30 -9.56 -14.78
N ALA A 34 -6.32 -8.69 -13.76
CA ALA A 34 -5.49 -8.82 -12.57
C ALA A 34 -6.20 -9.57 -11.44
N LYS A 35 -5.45 -10.48 -10.81
CA LYS A 35 -5.81 -11.19 -9.58
C LYS A 35 -5.31 -10.47 -8.34
N VAL A 36 -4.15 -9.79 -8.44
CA VAL A 36 -3.61 -8.92 -7.39
C VAL A 36 -3.45 -7.51 -7.95
N ARG A 37 -4.01 -6.54 -7.24
CA ARG A 37 -4.02 -5.13 -7.64
C ARG A 37 -3.26 -4.31 -6.61
N TRP A 38 -2.13 -3.76 -7.05
CA TRP A 38 -1.23 -2.95 -6.27
C TRP A 38 -1.43 -1.47 -6.53
N VAL A 39 -1.18 -0.67 -5.51
CA VAL A 39 -0.76 0.71 -5.68
C VAL A 39 0.59 0.90 -4.99
N LEU A 40 1.62 1.26 -5.75
CA LEU A 40 2.84 1.79 -5.16
C LEU A 40 2.66 3.28 -4.93
N THR A 41 2.65 3.68 -3.68
CA THR A 41 2.45 5.05 -3.24
C THR A 41 3.78 5.69 -2.89
N TYR A 42 3.95 6.94 -3.31
CA TYR A 42 5.08 7.75 -2.91
C TYR A 42 4.56 8.93 -2.06
N PRO A 43 4.99 9.06 -0.79
CA PRO A 43 4.43 10.03 0.14
C PRO A 43 4.97 11.46 -0.08
N GLU A 44 5.08 11.86 -1.34
CA GLU A 44 5.46 13.19 -1.80
C GLU A 44 4.76 13.53 -3.11
N ILE A 45 4.89 14.79 -3.53
CA ILE A 45 4.40 15.25 -4.83
C ILE A 45 5.04 14.46 -5.98
N TYR A 46 4.31 14.40 -7.08
CA TYR A 46 4.65 13.66 -8.30
C TYR A 46 6.09 13.87 -8.77
N GLU A 47 6.63 15.08 -8.78
CA GLU A 47 7.99 15.35 -9.28
C GLU A 47 9.08 14.64 -8.47
N VAL A 48 8.85 14.48 -7.16
CA VAL A 48 9.78 13.78 -6.27
C VAL A 48 9.62 12.27 -6.42
N GLY A 49 8.38 11.77 -6.49
CA GLY A 49 8.12 10.35 -6.65
C GLY A 49 8.52 9.80 -8.03
N SER A 50 8.20 10.51 -9.11
CA SER A 50 8.54 10.14 -10.50
C SER A 50 10.04 10.22 -10.81
N SER A 51 10.82 10.91 -9.99
CA SER A 51 12.29 10.93 -10.09
C SER A 51 12.99 9.86 -9.23
N ASN A 52 12.24 9.08 -8.44
CA ASN A 52 12.79 8.00 -7.64
C ASN A 52 12.95 6.72 -8.47
N LEU A 53 14.19 6.39 -8.83
CA LEU A 53 14.48 5.22 -9.65
C LEU A 53 14.05 3.90 -9.00
N GLY A 54 14.22 3.75 -7.68
CA GLY A 54 13.80 2.53 -6.97
C GLY A 54 12.29 2.33 -7.09
N HIS A 55 11.50 3.39 -6.91
CA HIS A 55 10.05 3.34 -7.08
C HIS A 55 9.64 2.92 -8.50
N ILE A 56 10.31 3.46 -9.53
CA ILE A 56 10.08 3.10 -10.94
C ILE A 56 10.45 1.63 -11.23
N ILE A 57 11.57 1.15 -10.67
CA ILE A 57 12.00 -0.24 -10.82
C ILE A 57 10.96 -1.19 -10.22
N LEU A 58 10.54 -0.95 -8.98
CA LEU A 58 9.54 -1.78 -8.30
C LEU A 58 8.19 -1.77 -9.02
N TYR A 59 7.76 -0.60 -9.51
CA TYR A 59 6.57 -0.46 -10.35
C TYR A 59 6.63 -1.35 -11.61
N ASN A 60 7.77 -1.34 -12.30
CA ASN A 60 7.97 -2.15 -13.49
C ASN A 60 8.05 -3.64 -13.18
N ILE A 61 8.70 -4.03 -12.08
CA ILE A 61 8.79 -5.42 -11.63
C ILE A 61 7.41 -5.99 -11.35
N LEU A 62 6.56 -5.26 -10.62
CA LEU A 62 5.18 -5.68 -10.35
C LEU A 62 4.33 -5.74 -11.62
N ASN A 63 4.49 -4.76 -12.52
CA ASN A 63 3.81 -4.78 -13.82
C ASN A 63 4.37 -5.82 -14.80
N ALA A 64 5.55 -6.38 -14.57
CA ALA A 64 6.04 -7.54 -15.32
C ALA A 64 5.40 -8.86 -14.85
N GLN A 65 4.86 -8.91 -13.62
CA GLN A 65 4.25 -10.13 -13.10
C GLN A 65 2.96 -10.47 -13.85
N PRO A 66 2.75 -11.76 -14.20
CA PRO A 66 1.53 -12.21 -14.82
C PRO A 66 0.36 -12.06 -13.85
N ARG A 67 -0.81 -11.66 -14.35
CA ARG A 67 -2.04 -11.51 -13.55
C ARG A 67 -1.94 -10.51 -12.38
N GLN A 68 -0.91 -9.68 -12.34
CA GLN A 68 -0.83 -8.57 -11.38
C GLN A 68 -0.91 -7.24 -12.12
N LEU A 69 -1.50 -6.24 -11.47
CA LEU A 69 -1.56 -4.87 -11.94
C LEU A 69 -0.99 -3.98 -10.86
N CYS A 70 -0.13 -3.05 -11.23
CA CYS A 70 0.38 -2.05 -10.30
C CYS A 70 0.12 -0.67 -10.87
N ASP A 71 -0.63 0.12 -10.12
CA ASP A 71 -0.78 1.55 -10.35
C ASP A 71 0.09 2.34 -9.38
N ARG A 72 0.11 3.66 -9.54
CA ARG A 72 0.80 4.58 -8.64
C ARG A 72 -0.15 5.60 -8.05
N ALA A 73 0.22 6.09 -6.87
CA ALA A 73 -0.36 7.30 -6.32
C ALA A 73 0.71 8.13 -5.61
N TYR A 74 0.46 9.43 -5.55
CA TYR A 74 1.36 10.42 -4.98
C TYR A 74 0.60 11.24 -3.96
N LEU A 75 1.30 11.85 -3.01
CA LEU A 75 0.67 12.86 -2.16
C LEU A 75 0.24 14.03 -3.06
N PRO A 76 -1.07 14.34 -3.13
CA PRO A 76 -1.53 15.45 -3.95
C PRO A 76 -1.06 16.78 -3.35
N ALA A 77 -0.87 17.79 -4.21
CA ALA A 77 -0.64 19.14 -3.74
C ALA A 77 -1.88 19.67 -2.99
N ARG A 78 -1.69 20.72 -2.18
CA ARG A 78 -2.70 21.26 -1.25
C ARG A 78 -4.03 21.62 -1.92
N ASP A 79 -3.98 22.11 -3.15
CA ASP A 79 -5.15 22.47 -3.96
C ASP A 79 -5.98 21.24 -4.34
N LEU A 80 -5.35 20.18 -4.84
CA LEU A 80 -6.05 18.93 -5.13
C LEU A 80 -6.53 18.25 -3.84
N ALA A 81 -5.71 18.21 -2.79
CA ALA A 81 -6.12 17.66 -1.49
C ALA A 81 -7.38 18.35 -0.93
N ALA A 82 -7.46 19.68 -1.03
CA ALA A 82 -8.65 20.45 -0.66
C ALA A 82 -9.85 20.10 -1.55
N LYS A 83 -9.63 19.95 -2.86
CA LYS A 83 -10.68 19.59 -3.82
C LYS A 83 -11.27 18.20 -3.57
N LEU A 84 -10.41 17.23 -3.26
CA LEU A 84 -10.82 15.87 -2.90
C LEU A 84 -11.72 15.88 -1.66
N ARG A 85 -11.34 16.65 -0.62
CA ARG A 85 -12.16 16.81 0.60
C ARG A 85 -13.50 17.51 0.32
N GLU A 86 -13.49 18.60 -0.44
CA GLU A 86 -14.70 19.35 -0.82
C GLU A 86 -15.71 18.45 -1.54
N THR A 87 -15.22 17.68 -2.51
CA THR A 87 -16.05 16.82 -3.37
C THR A 87 -16.33 15.45 -2.76
N LYS A 88 -15.74 15.14 -1.60
CA LYS A 88 -15.75 13.80 -0.98
C LYS A 88 -15.27 12.70 -1.92
N THR A 89 -14.31 13.04 -2.77
CA THR A 89 -13.67 12.11 -3.69
C THR A 89 -12.47 11.49 -2.98
N PRO A 90 -12.40 10.15 -2.82
CA PRO A 90 -11.25 9.52 -2.19
C PRO A 90 -10.01 9.68 -3.05
N LEU A 91 -8.84 9.68 -2.41
CA LEU A 91 -7.56 9.57 -3.11
C LEU A 91 -7.55 8.35 -4.03
N PHE A 92 -6.86 8.47 -5.16
CA PHE A 92 -6.93 7.51 -6.25
C PHE A 92 -5.61 7.26 -6.94
N ALA A 93 -5.54 6.09 -7.58
CA ALA A 93 -4.45 5.66 -8.43
C ALA A 93 -4.52 6.35 -9.80
N VAL A 94 -3.40 6.85 -10.32
CA VAL A 94 -3.41 7.76 -11.49
C VAL A 94 -3.67 7.03 -12.82
N GLU A 95 -3.31 5.75 -12.96
CA GLU A 95 -3.48 4.99 -14.20
C GLU A 95 -4.92 4.51 -14.40
N ASN A 96 -5.48 3.72 -13.47
CA ASN A 96 -6.87 3.23 -13.58
C ASN A 96 -7.91 4.22 -13.03
N ARG A 97 -7.48 5.30 -12.35
CA ARG A 97 -8.35 6.33 -11.76
C ARG A 97 -9.38 5.72 -10.82
N ARG A 98 -8.95 4.76 -10.01
CA ARG A 98 -9.79 4.10 -9.01
C ARG A 98 -9.38 4.53 -7.62
N ALA A 99 -10.36 4.60 -6.73
CA ALA A 99 -10.12 4.87 -5.32
C ALA A 99 -9.09 3.88 -4.77
N LEU A 100 -8.22 4.33 -3.87
CA LEU A 100 -7.20 3.45 -3.31
C LEU A 100 -7.78 2.26 -2.54
N THR A 101 -9.00 2.39 -2.03
CA THR A 101 -9.75 1.30 -1.40
C THR A 101 -10.23 0.21 -2.37
N ASP A 102 -10.23 0.45 -3.69
CA ASP A 102 -10.59 -0.58 -4.69
C ASP A 102 -9.44 -1.61 -4.90
N PHE A 103 -8.25 -1.36 -4.39
CA PHE A 103 -7.04 -2.19 -4.59
C PHE A 103 -6.88 -3.23 -3.48
N ASP A 104 -6.04 -4.25 -3.71
CA ASP A 104 -5.77 -5.29 -2.71
C ASP A 104 -4.67 -4.86 -1.73
N ILE A 105 -3.70 -4.06 -2.20
CA ILE A 105 -2.51 -3.71 -1.44
C ILE A 105 -1.93 -2.34 -1.85
N LEU A 106 -1.53 -1.56 -0.84
CA LEU A 106 -0.91 -0.24 -0.96
C LEU A 106 0.48 -0.25 -0.32
N GLY A 107 1.50 0.13 -1.09
CA GLY A 107 2.89 0.14 -0.66
C GLY A 107 3.51 1.52 -0.63
N PHE A 108 3.86 2.02 0.56
CA PHE A 108 4.47 3.32 0.76
C PHE A 108 5.99 3.26 0.72
N SER A 109 6.62 4.12 -0.09
CA SER A 109 8.07 4.31 -0.09
C SER A 109 8.48 5.30 1.01
N LEU A 110 8.90 4.78 2.17
CA LEU A 110 9.35 5.59 3.32
C LEU A 110 10.89 5.71 3.33
N SER A 111 11.39 6.71 2.62
CA SER A 111 12.82 6.97 2.47
C SER A 111 13.43 7.84 3.58
N TYR A 112 12.61 8.63 4.29
CA TYR A 112 13.01 9.52 5.39
C TYR A 112 11.86 9.71 6.38
N GLU A 113 12.16 10.06 7.63
CA GLU A 113 11.20 10.06 8.74
C GLU A 113 10.03 11.04 8.53
N LEU A 114 10.28 12.20 7.93
CA LEU A 114 9.24 13.21 7.64
C LEU A 114 8.18 12.68 6.66
N GLY A 115 8.46 11.63 5.89
CA GLY A 115 7.50 11.00 5.00
C GLY A 115 6.34 10.34 5.76
N ALA A 116 6.51 9.99 7.04
CA ALA A 116 5.48 9.31 7.81
C ALA A 116 4.19 10.13 7.95
N THR A 117 4.29 11.44 8.19
CA THR A 117 3.09 12.30 8.29
C THR A 117 2.35 12.41 6.97
N ASN A 118 3.08 12.37 5.84
CA ASN A 118 2.48 12.39 4.51
C ASN A 118 1.74 11.08 4.21
N ILE A 119 2.24 9.94 4.70
CA ILE A 119 1.53 8.66 4.62
C ILE A 119 0.18 8.77 5.32
N LEU A 120 0.14 9.34 6.53
CA LEU A 120 -1.10 9.54 7.28
C LEU A 120 -2.09 10.45 6.54
N GLU A 121 -1.61 11.54 5.93
CA GLU A 121 -2.43 12.41 5.08
C GLU A 121 -3.00 11.65 3.86
N MET A 122 -2.22 10.78 3.23
CA MET A 122 -2.70 9.95 2.12
C MET A 122 -3.76 8.94 2.56
N LEU A 123 -3.60 8.32 3.74
CA LEU A 123 -4.60 7.42 4.32
C LEU A 123 -5.91 8.16 4.65
N ASP A 124 -5.82 9.35 5.25
CA ASP A 124 -6.98 10.23 5.53
C ASP A 124 -7.72 10.59 4.22
N LEU A 125 -6.99 11.07 3.20
CA LEU A 125 -7.57 11.40 1.90
C LEU A 125 -8.19 10.19 1.18
N ALA A 126 -7.68 8.98 1.43
CA ALA A 126 -8.25 7.75 0.89
C ALA A 126 -9.46 7.23 1.69
N GLY A 127 -9.73 7.79 2.88
CA GLY A 127 -10.74 7.28 3.80
C GLY A 127 -10.35 5.94 4.44
N ILE A 128 -9.04 5.69 4.60
CA ILE A 128 -8.51 4.47 5.21
C ILE A 128 -8.12 4.77 6.67
N PRO A 129 -8.57 3.97 7.65
CA PRO A 129 -8.15 4.14 9.04
C PRO A 129 -6.64 4.11 9.20
N LEU A 130 -6.13 4.99 10.07
CA LEU A 130 -4.70 5.24 10.20
C LEU A 130 -3.96 4.03 10.74
N THR A 131 -4.53 3.34 11.73
CA THR A 131 -3.88 2.18 12.37
C THR A 131 -4.38 0.84 11.85
N TRP A 132 -3.52 -0.18 11.88
CA TRP A 132 -3.92 -1.55 11.51
C TRP A 132 -5.03 -2.08 12.42
N ARG A 133 -5.04 -1.67 13.71
CA ARG A 133 -6.09 -2.04 14.67
C ARG A 133 -7.44 -1.49 14.26
N GLU A 134 -7.52 -0.21 13.90
CA GLU A 134 -8.77 0.40 13.42
C GLU A 134 -9.25 -0.24 12.11
N ARG A 135 -8.33 -0.55 11.19
CA ARG A 135 -8.67 -1.27 9.95
C ARG A 135 -9.27 -2.65 10.24
N ASN A 136 -8.73 -3.38 11.21
CA ASN A 136 -9.27 -4.67 11.63
C ASN A 136 -10.63 -4.53 12.32
N LEU A 137 -10.81 -3.55 13.21
CA LEU A 137 -12.10 -3.32 13.91
C LEU A 137 -13.22 -2.86 12.97
N ALA A 138 -12.89 -2.15 11.89
CA ALA A 138 -13.85 -1.75 10.89
C ALA A 138 -14.37 -2.93 10.03
N ALA A 139 -13.77 -4.12 10.15
CA ALA A 139 -14.30 -5.38 9.61
C ALA A 139 -15.58 -5.77 10.38
N GLY A 140 -16.72 -5.19 9.99
CA GLY A 140 -18.01 -5.43 10.65
C GLY A 140 -19.02 -4.28 10.56
N LEU A 141 -18.64 -3.12 10.00
CA LEU A 141 -19.55 -2.01 9.75
C LEU A 141 -20.32 -2.20 8.42
N PRO A 142 -21.66 -2.04 8.40
CA PRO A 142 -22.45 -2.22 7.18
C PRO A 142 -22.27 -1.05 6.18
N ASP A 143 -21.91 -1.43 4.96
CA ASP A 143 -22.01 -0.81 3.62
C ASP A 143 -22.26 0.71 3.48
N ASN A 144 -21.20 1.42 3.06
CA ASN A 144 -21.31 2.57 2.12
C ASN A 144 -20.06 2.77 1.23
N LEU A 145 -19.00 1.97 1.38
CA LEU A 145 -17.82 2.01 0.51
C LEU A 145 -17.89 0.83 -0.46
N SER A 146 -17.98 1.15 -1.74
CA SER A 146 -18.30 0.21 -2.81
C SER A 146 -17.32 -0.96 -2.94
N ALA A 147 -17.89 -2.17 -3.00
CA ALA A 147 -17.37 -3.38 -3.65
C ALA A 147 -16.06 -4.01 -3.12
N LYS A 148 -16.24 -4.81 -2.05
CA LYS A 148 -15.58 -6.10 -1.75
C LYS A 148 -14.50 -6.60 -2.71
N SER A 149 -13.29 -6.75 -2.17
CA SER A 149 -12.28 -7.79 -2.44
C SER A 149 -11.32 -7.69 -1.25
N ILE A 150 -11.29 -8.62 -0.29
CA ILE A 150 -10.66 -9.95 -0.36
C ILE A 150 -11.62 -11.01 0.27
N ASN A 151 -12.46 -11.61 -0.58
CA ASN A 151 -13.27 -12.86 -0.46
C ASN A 151 -13.68 -13.46 0.91
N SER A 152 -14.04 -12.68 1.93
CA SER A 152 -14.95 -13.18 2.96
C SER A 152 -15.68 -12.00 3.67
N PRO A 153 -16.98 -12.11 4.01
CA PRO A 153 -17.74 -11.05 4.69
C PRO A 153 -17.24 -10.72 6.10
N GLU A 154 -16.27 -11.49 6.60
CA GLU A 154 -15.55 -11.31 7.86
C GLU A 154 -14.18 -10.60 7.73
N ASN A 155 -13.76 -10.24 6.51
CA ASN A 155 -12.51 -9.51 6.26
C ASN A 155 -12.72 -7.99 6.19
N SER A 156 -11.72 -7.25 6.69
CA SER A 156 -11.64 -5.78 6.57
C SER A 156 -11.83 -5.32 5.12
N PRO A 157 -12.63 -4.26 4.86
CA PRO A 157 -12.84 -3.75 3.50
C PRO A 157 -11.63 -2.96 2.97
N PHE A 158 -10.57 -2.79 3.78
CA PHE A 158 -9.41 -1.99 3.42
C PHE A 158 -8.28 -2.85 2.83
N PRO A 159 -7.50 -2.29 1.88
CA PRO A 159 -6.30 -2.96 1.37
C PRO A 159 -5.31 -3.29 2.49
N LEU A 160 -4.38 -4.21 2.21
CA LEU A 160 -3.18 -4.35 3.02
C LEU A 160 -2.33 -3.09 2.84
N ILE A 161 -1.91 -2.48 3.94
CA ILE A 161 -1.08 -1.28 3.94
C ILE A 161 0.33 -1.69 4.37
N PHE A 162 1.33 -1.44 3.53
CA PHE A 162 2.72 -1.70 3.88
C PHE A 162 3.65 -0.53 3.57
N ALA A 163 4.82 -0.55 4.20
CA ALA A 163 5.92 0.35 3.88
C ALA A 163 7.18 -0.43 3.52
N GLY A 164 7.99 0.19 2.65
CA GLY A 164 9.39 -0.17 2.41
C GLY A 164 10.25 1.08 2.40
N GLY A 165 11.51 0.96 1.99
CA GLY A 165 12.47 2.06 1.95
C GLY A 165 13.44 2.07 3.14
N GLN A 166 14.43 2.97 3.10
CA GLN A 166 15.55 2.93 4.04
C GLN A 166 15.11 3.14 5.49
N THR A 167 14.18 4.07 5.74
CA THR A 167 13.69 4.37 7.10
C THR A 167 12.90 3.20 7.66
N ALA A 168 11.95 2.66 6.88
CA ALA A 168 11.17 1.50 7.30
C ALA A 168 12.06 0.26 7.55
N THR A 169 13.09 0.07 6.73
CA THR A 169 14.03 -1.05 6.88
C THR A 169 14.95 -0.89 8.10
N SER A 170 15.37 0.34 8.41
CA SER A 170 16.37 0.60 9.46
C SER A 170 15.77 0.62 10.86
N ASN A 171 14.58 1.19 11.02
CA ASN A 171 13.88 1.27 12.30
C ASN A 171 12.36 1.27 12.09
N PRO A 172 11.72 0.08 11.98
CA PRO A 172 10.29 -0.02 11.67
C PRO A 172 9.36 0.34 12.85
N GLU A 173 9.80 0.10 14.10
CA GLU A 173 8.94 0.20 15.29
C GLU A 173 8.20 1.53 15.47
N PRO A 174 8.82 2.71 15.25
CA PRO A 174 8.12 3.98 15.41
C PRO A 174 6.88 4.16 14.51
N TYR A 175 6.74 3.33 13.47
CA TYR A 175 5.67 3.42 12.48
C TYR A 175 4.77 2.19 12.44
N CYS A 176 5.04 1.17 13.26
CA CYS A 176 4.44 -0.15 13.14
C CYS A 176 2.91 -0.15 13.29
N ASP A 177 2.38 0.75 14.12
CA ASP A 177 0.93 0.93 14.31
C ASP A 177 0.17 1.29 13.02
N PHE A 178 0.84 1.93 12.05
CA PHE A 178 0.19 2.40 10.82
C PHE A 178 0.16 1.36 9.70
N PHE A 179 0.95 0.31 9.77
CA PHE A 179 1.13 -0.67 8.70
C PHE A 179 0.65 -2.06 9.11
N ASP A 180 0.08 -2.80 8.16
CA ASP A 180 -0.26 -4.21 8.34
C ASP A 180 0.99 -5.08 8.26
N PHE A 181 1.95 -4.71 7.42
CA PHE A 181 3.29 -5.28 7.40
C PHE A 181 4.32 -4.29 6.86
N ILE A 182 5.60 -4.58 7.03
CA ILE A 182 6.73 -3.78 6.56
C ILE A 182 7.67 -4.68 5.76
N ALA A 183 8.08 -4.21 4.59
CA ALA A 183 9.05 -4.85 3.72
C ALA A 183 10.46 -4.33 4.06
N LEU A 184 11.28 -5.18 4.66
CA LEU A 184 12.64 -4.91 5.11
C LEU A 184 13.66 -5.38 4.06
N GLY A 185 14.36 -4.42 3.44
CA GLY A 185 15.43 -4.68 2.49
C GLY A 185 15.02 -4.51 1.04
N ASP A 186 15.59 -5.34 0.17
CA ASP A 186 15.54 -5.15 -1.28
C ASP A 186 14.20 -5.64 -1.84
N GLY A 187 13.44 -4.74 -2.44
CA GLY A 187 12.06 -4.96 -2.88
C GLY A 187 11.93 -5.74 -4.19
N GLU A 188 13.00 -5.80 -4.97
CA GLU A 188 13.03 -6.31 -6.34
C GLU A 188 12.64 -7.79 -6.41
N GLU A 189 13.05 -8.59 -5.42
CA GLU A 189 12.63 -9.99 -5.27
C GLU A 189 11.48 -10.15 -4.27
N LEU A 190 11.44 -9.30 -3.25
CA LEU A 190 10.49 -9.40 -2.15
C LEU A 190 9.05 -9.10 -2.58
N LEU A 191 8.82 -8.06 -3.39
CA LEU A 191 7.47 -7.68 -3.81
C LEU A 191 6.81 -8.72 -4.74
N PRO A 192 7.50 -9.32 -5.73
CA PRO A 192 6.96 -10.46 -6.47
C PRO A 192 6.53 -11.63 -5.59
N GLU A 193 7.33 -11.97 -4.58
CA GLU A 193 7.05 -13.07 -3.63
C GLU A 193 5.80 -12.76 -2.78
N ILE A 194 5.70 -11.53 -2.25
CA ILE A 194 4.49 -11.04 -1.56
C ILE A 194 3.28 -11.13 -2.49
N GLY A 195 3.41 -10.72 -3.75
CA GLY A 195 2.32 -10.77 -4.73
C GLY A 195 1.83 -12.19 -5.01
N LEU A 196 2.75 -13.16 -5.05
CA LEU A 196 2.38 -14.57 -5.18
C LEU A 196 1.60 -15.07 -3.97
N VAL A 197 2.07 -14.79 -2.75
CA VAL A 197 1.38 -15.19 -1.51
C VAL A 197 -0.01 -14.55 -1.40
N ILE A 198 -0.17 -13.28 -1.79
CA ILE A 198 -1.48 -12.63 -1.86
C ILE A 198 -2.38 -13.29 -2.91
N GLU A 199 -1.85 -13.64 -4.09
CA GLU A 199 -2.62 -14.34 -5.13
C GLU A 199 -3.13 -15.69 -4.63
N GLU A 200 -2.25 -16.49 -4.02
CA GLU A 200 -2.56 -17.82 -3.49
C GLU A 200 -3.53 -17.75 -2.31
N GLY A 201 -3.29 -16.84 -1.35
CA GLY A 201 -4.17 -16.63 -0.21
C GLY A 201 -5.58 -16.19 -0.63
N LYS A 202 -5.69 -15.32 -1.66
CA LYS A 202 -6.97 -14.95 -2.26
C LYS A 202 -7.70 -16.12 -2.92
N ALA A 203 -6.96 -17.00 -3.58
CA ALA A 203 -7.51 -18.19 -4.21
C ALA A 203 -7.96 -19.24 -3.18
N ALA A 204 -7.23 -19.36 -2.07
CA ALA A 204 -7.56 -20.24 -0.95
C ALA A 204 -8.67 -19.68 -0.04
N GLY A 205 -9.00 -18.39 -0.15
CA GLY A 205 -10.01 -17.74 0.68
C GLY A 205 -9.55 -17.47 2.11
N LEU A 206 -8.24 -17.21 2.30
CA LEU A 206 -7.68 -16.92 3.61
C LEU A 206 -8.29 -15.65 4.22
N SER A 207 -8.44 -15.67 5.54
CA SER A 207 -8.68 -14.45 6.32
C SER A 207 -7.48 -13.50 6.21
N ARG A 208 -7.71 -12.22 6.57
CA ARG A 208 -6.63 -11.22 6.61
C ARG A 208 -5.50 -11.66 7.56
N GLU A 209 -5.85 -12.25 8.70
CA GLU A 209 -4.84 -12.70 9.68
C GLU A 209 -4.04 -13.90 9.15
N GLU A 210 -4.69 -14.89 8.54
CA GLU A 210 -4.01 -16.03 7.92
C GLU A 210 -3.09 -15.58 6.77
N LEU A 211 -3.56 -14.64 5.93
CA LEU A 211 -2.72 -14.07 4.88
C LEU A 211 -1.51 -13.31 5.45
N LEU A 212 -1.69 -12.54 6.52
CA LEU A 212 -0.58 -11.87 7.21
C LEU A 212 0.38 -12.88 7.85
N LEU A 213 -0.13 -14.00 8.35
CA LEU A 213 0.70 -15.09 8.87
C LEU A 213 1.55 -15.70 7.76
N ASP A 214 0.96 -16.00 6.60
CA ASP A 214 1.70 -16.52 5.45
C ASP A 214 2.75 -15.50 4.97
N LEU A 215 2.39 -14.23 4.89
CA LEU A 215 3.33 -13.14 4.56
C LEU A 215 4.48 -13.06 5.57
N SER A 216 4.24 -13.27 6.87
CA SER A 216 5.28 -13.22 7.90
C SER A 216 6.35 -14.32 7.76
N GLN A 217 6.08 -15.37 6.98
CA GLN A 217 7.05 -16.43 6.69
C GLN A 217 8.06 -16.02 5.61
N ILE A 218 7.78 -14.96 4.84
CA ILE A 218 8.68 -14.45 3.80
C ILE A 218 9.86 -13.72 4.46
N PRO A 219 11.12 -14.12 4.19
CA PRO A 219 12.28 -13.37 4.67
C PRO A 219 12.26 -11.93 4.16
N GLY A 220 12.23 -10.99 5.10
CA GLY A 220 12.11 -9.56 4.83
C GLY A 220 10.74 -8.98 5.14
N VAL A 221 9.73 -9.79 5.47
CA VAL A 221 8.42 -9.28 5.90
C VAL A 221 8.35 -9.24 7.42
N TYR A 222 8.07 -8.05 7.96
CA TYR A 222 7.77 -7.84 9.36
C TYR A 222 6.29 -7.50 9.53
N VAL A 223 5.55 -8.25 10.37
CA VAL A 223 4.11 -8.01 10.61
C VAL A 223 3.91 -7.53 12.05
N PRO A 224 3.70 -6.22 12.28
CA PRO A 224 3.66 -5.62 13.62
C PRO A 224 2.74 -6.32 14.62
N GLN A 225 1.54 -6.75 14.18
CA GLN A 225 0.56 -7.36 15.08
C GLN A 225 1.02 -8.68 15.73
N PHE A 226 2.08 -9.32 15.22
CA PHE A 226 2.60 -10.58 15.74
C PHE A 226 3.79 -10.42 16.69
N TYR A 227 4.11 -9.18 17.07
CA TYR A 227 5.22 -8.87 17.95
C TYR A 227 4.82 -7.85 19.00
N ASP A 228 5.38 -8.00 20.21
CA ASP A 228 5.22 -7.08 21.32
C ASP A 228 6.56 -6.45 21.67
N MET A 229 6.56 -5.15 21.96
CA MET A 229 7.72 -4.43 22.49
C MET A 229 7.79 -4.56 24.02
N ALA A 230 8.88 -5.10 24.52
CA ALA A 230 9.18 -5.20 25.95
C ALA A 230 9.60 -3.84 26.54
N GLU A 231 9.63 -3.73 27.87
CA GLU A 231 10.01 -2.50 28.59
C GLU A 231 11.44 -2.01 28.27
N ASP A 232 12.34 -2.92 27.88
CA ASP A 232 13.72 -2.61 27.49
C ASP A 232 13.85 -2.20 26.01
N GLY A 233 12.73 -2.12 25.28
CA GLY A 233 12.67 -1.78 23.86
C GLY A 233 12.96 -2.94 22.92
N SER A 234 13.22 -4.15 23.43
CA SER A 234 13.35 -5.33 22.59
C SER A 234 11.98 -5.79 22.07
N VAL A 235 11.96 -6.34 20.86
CA VAL A 235 10.74 -6.78 20.19
C VAL A 235 10.73 -8.31 20.13
N HIS A 236 9.64 -8.91 20.60
CA HIS A 236 9.50 -10.35 20.72
C HIS A 236 8.22 -10.84 20.05
N PRO A 237 8.24 -12.03 19.41
CA PRO A 237 7.03 -12.61 18.84
C PRO A 237 6.02 -12.90 19.95
N ASN A 238 4.76 -12.52 19.73
CA ASN A 238 3.65 -12.78 20.66
C ASN A 238 2.93 -14.11 20.37
N ARG A 239 3.38 -14.81 19.33
CA ARG A 239 2.88 -16.12 18.88
C ARG A 239 4.04 -17.03 18.44
N PRO A 240 3.93 -18.35 18.55
CA PRO A 240 5.05 -19.28 18.34
C PRO A 240 5.33 -19.62 16.86
N ASP A 241 4.40 -19.31 15.96
CA ASP A 241 4.39 -19.66 14.55
C ASP A 241 4.90 -18.54 13.63
N VAL A 242 5.49 -17.49 14.18
CA VAL A 242 6.19 -16.42 13.43
C VAL A 242 7.70 -16.45 13.70
N PRO A 243 8.53 -15.95 12.77
CA PRO A 243 9.97 -15.94 12.96
C PRO A 243 10.40 -15.17 14.22
N PRO A 244 11.31 -15.70 15.06
CA PRO A 244 11.78 -15.00 16.26
C PRO A 244 12.64 -13.77 15.92
N ARG A 245 13.19 -13.74 14.70
CA ARG A 245 13.95 -12.61 14.15
C ARG A 245 13.68 -12.50 12.66
N ILE A 246 13.34 -11.31 12.22
CA ILE A 246 13.10 -11.02 10.81
C ILE A 246 14.45 -10.73 10.15
N LEU A 247 14.76 -11.48 9.10
CA LEU A 247 15.96 -11.27 8.31
C LEU A 247 15.65 -10.25 7.22
N ARG A 248 16.44 -9.17 7.15
CA ARG A 248 16.38 -8.22 6.05
C ARG A 248 16.65 -8.95 4.73
N ARG A 249 15.84 -8.70 3.70
CA ARG A 249 16.10 -9.19 2.35
C ARG A 249 17.29 -8.46 1.75
N VAL A 250 18.23 -9.20 1.19
CA VAL A 250 19.38 -8.67 0.45
C VAL A 250 19.41 -9.41 -0.88
N ALA A 251 19.31 -8.67 -1.98
CA ALA A 251 19.41 -9.24 -3.31
C ALA A 251 20.81 -9.84 -3.51
N THR A 252 20.89 -11.00 -4.16
CA THR A 252 22.20 -11.56 -4.52
C THR A 252 22.85 -10.65 -5.57
N PRO A 253 24.14 -10.32 -5.42
CA PRO A 253 24.85 -9.43 -6.33
C PRO A 253 25.02 -9.99 -7.74
#